data_AF-A0A5C4NLT9-F1
#
_entry.id   AF-A0A5C4NLT9-F1
#
_cell.length_a   1.000
_cell.length_b   1.000
_cell.length_c   1.000
_cell.angle_alpha   90.00
_cell.angle_beta   90.00
_cell.angle_gamma   90.00
#
_symmetry.space_group_name_H-M   'P 1'
#
loop_
_entity.id
_entity.type
_entity.pdbx_description
1 polymer ?
#
loop_
_entity_poly.entity_id
_entity_poly.type
_entity_poly.pdbx_seq_one_letter_code
_entity_poly.pdbx_strand_id
1 'polypeptide(L)'
;MIIFDFDQTLVDTSSVERLRAAKNWSAVMVAVSKLPIYQGINELLAELHSVKRTLAIVTKSPDMVAKSFIQQHRWPINIVVGYHQVSRRKPDPEGLLLAMRKAGARQADTYHVGDRPEDTAASRAAGVTAIGSAWGATDVDALAASSPDYLFKTVGELQNFLFTAGLPNGRSINCTSRRSQLLG
;
A
#
# COMPACT_ATOMS: atom_id res chain seq x y z
N MET A 1 -6.24 9.75 -2.99
CA MET A 1 -5.64 9.29 -1.72
C MET A 1 -4.56 8.26 -2.03
N ILE A 2 -3.79 7.83 -1.05
CA ILE A 2 -2.87 6.69 -1.22
C ILE A 2 -3.24 5.61 -0.20
N ILE A 3 -3.48 4.40 -0.70
CA ILE A 3 -3.74 3.21 0.10
C ILE A 3 -2.48 2.36 0.06
N PHE A 4 -2.01 1.89 1.21
CA PHE A 4 -0.89 0.96 1.31
C PHE A 4 -1.38 -0.40 1.81
N ASP A 5 -0.83 -1.48 1.28
CA ASP A 5 -0.72 -2.69 2.09
C ASP A 5 0.22 -2.44 3.29
N PHE A 6 0.15 -3.29 4.31
CA PHE A 6 0.97 -3.13 5.51
C PHE A 6 2.22 -3.99 5.48
N ASP A 7 2.04 -5.29 5.29
CA ASP A 7 3.05 -6.31 5.52
C ASP A 7 3.88 -6.49 4.26
N GLN A 8 5.21 -6.47 4.33
CA GLN A 8 6.08 -6.46 3.14
C GLN A 8 5.88 -5.23 2.22
N THR A 9 5.21 -4.17 2.71
CA THR A 9 5.04 -2.90 1.99
C THR A 9 5.51 -1.73 2.84
N LEU A 10 4.91 -1.52 4.02
CA LEU A 10 5.34 -0.49 4.98
C LEU A 10 6.33 -1.07 6.01
N VAL A 11 6.10 -2.31 6.44
CA VAL A 11 6.87 -3.00 7.49
C VAL A 11 7.34 -4.35 6.98
N ASP A 12 8.60 -4.68 7.20
CA ASP A 12 9.12 -6.02 6.97
C ASP A 12 8.64 -6.93 8.10
N THR A 13 7.74 -7.83 7.74
CA THR A 13 7.11 -8.79 8.65
C THR A 13 7.55 -10.22 8.37
N SER A 14 8.60 -10.41 7.56
CA SER A 14 9.13 -11.72 7.16
C SER A 14 9.47 -12.60 8.37
N SER A 15 10.03 -12.01 9.43
CA SER A 15 10.37 -12.71 10.68
C SER A 15 9.16 -13.32 11.41
N VAL A 16 7.95 -12.81 11.16
CA VAL A 16 6.70 -13.25 11.77
C VAL A 16 5.70 -13.83 10.77
N GLU A 17 6.11 -14.07 9.51
CA GLU A 17 5.22 -14.58 8.46
C GLU A 17 4.59 -15.92 8.86
N ARG A 18 5.34 -16.81 9.52
CA ARG A 18 4.79 -18.08 10.03
C ARG A 18 3.67 -17.86 11.06
N LEU A 19 3.80 -16.87 11.93
CA LEU A 19 2.80 -16.54 12.95
C LEU A 19 1.55 -15.92 12.30
N ARG A 20 1.74 -15.02 11.32
CA ARG A 20 0.67 -14.44 10.50
C ARG A 20 -0.10 -15.51 9.75
N ALA A 21 0.60 -16.43 9.07
CA ALA A 21 0.01 -17.55 8.34
C ALA A 21 -0.80 -18.48 9.27
N ALA A 22 -0.29 -18.73 10.48
CA ALA A 22 -0.98 -19.48 11.52
C ALA A 22 -2.07 -18.68 12.25
N LYS A 23 -2.28 -17.40 11.91
CA LYS A 23 -3.20 -16.46 12.59
C LYS A 23 -2.94 -16.34 14.10
N ASN A 24 -1.71 -16.57 14.55
CA ASN A 24 -1.31 -16.39 15.94
C ASN A 24 -1.04 -14.91 16.23
N TRP A 25 -2.11 -14.11 16.23
CA TRP A 25 -2.02 -12.66 16.36
C TRP A 25 -1.48 -12.21 17.72
N SER A 26 -1.71 -12.98 18.79
CA SER A 26 -1.12 -12.70 20.10
C SER A 26 0.40 -12.75 20.04
N ALA A 27 0.98 -13.76 19.39
CA ALA A 27 2.43 -13.84 19.21
C ALA A 27 2.97 -12.76 18.24
N VAL A 28 2.23 -12.43 17.18
CA VAL A 28 2.57 -11.29 16.31
C VAL A 28 2.64 -9.99 17.11
N MET A 29 1.66 -9.74 17.99
CA MET A 29 1.61 -8.54 18.83
C MET A 29 2.76 -8.47 19.86
N VAL A 30 3.31 -9.61 20.30
CA VAL A 30 4.53 -9.62 21.15
C VAL A 30 5.76 -9.15 20.37
N ALA A 31 5.84 -9.45 19.07
CA ALA A 31 6.96 -9.07 18.21
C ALA A 31 6.78 -7.71 17.53
N VAL A 32 5.55 -7.20 17.43
CA VAL A 32 5.15 -6.06 16.58
C VAL A 32 6.03 -4.83 16.76
N SER A 33 6.39 -4.47 17.99
CA SER A 33 7.17 -3.27 18.30
C SER A 33 8.61 -3.30 17.81
N LYS A 34 9.10 -4.48 17.39
CA LYS A 34 10.47 -4.71 16.94
C LYS A 34 10.58 -4.96 15.44
N LEU A 35 9.46 -5.02 14.71
CA LEU A 35 9.52 -5.30 13.27
C LEU A 35 10.07 -4.08 12.52
N PRO A 36 11.02 -4.28 11.60
CA PRO A 36 11.66 -3.18 10.89
C PRO A 36 10.68 -2.50 9.92
N ILE A 37 10.71 -1.17 9.90
CA ILE A 37 10.05 -0.36 8.87
C ILE A 37 11.00 -0.27 7.67
N TYR A 38 10.48 -0.40 6.44
CA TYR A 38 11.32 -0.23 5.25
C TYR A 38 11.91 1.19 5.19
N GLN A 39 13.16 1.29 4.77
CA GLN A 39 13.89 2.55 4.69
C GLN A 39 13.13 3.59 3.84
N GLY A 40 12.91 4.79 4.37
CA GLY A 40 12.22 5.89 3.70
C GLY A 40 10.71 5.95 3.94
N ILE A 41 10.09 4.94 4.57
CA ILE A 41 8.63 4.94 4.78
C ILE A 41 8.18 6.06 5.73
N ASN A 42 8.92 6.30 6.82
CA ASN A 42 8.54 7.35 7.77
C ASN A 42 8.58 8.74 7.12
N GLU A 43 9.62 8.99 6.34
CA GLU A 43 9.83 10.22 5.58
C GLU A 43 8.74 10.39 4.52
N LEU A 44 8.48 9.34 3.73
CA LEU A 44 7.42 9.34 2.71
C LEU A 44 6.05 9.65 3.31
N LEU A 45 5.67 8.99 4.41
CA LEU A 45 4.37 9.21 5.05
C LEU A 45 4.24 10.64 5.61
N ALA A 46 5.30 11.18 6.20
CA ALA A 46 5.34 12.54 6.72
C ALA A 46 5.20 13.58 5.59
N GLU A 47 5.95 13.41 4.49
CA GLU A 47 5.90 14.31 3.34
C GLU A 47 4.53 14.29 2.66
N LEU A 48 3.97 13.10 2.41
CA LEU A 48 2.63 12.97 1.83
C LEU A 48 1.56 13.65 2.69
N HIS A 49 1.68 13.55 4.01
CA HIS A 49 0.79 14.25 4.93
C HIS A 49 0.98 15.77 4.88
N SER A 50 2.22 16.26 4.76
CA SER A 50 2.51 17.70 4.67
C SER A 50 1.86 18.36 3.45
N VAL A 51 1.70 17.62 2.34
CA VAL A 51 0.96 18.05 1.14
C VAL A 51 -0.52 17.66 1.17
N LYS A 52 -1.06 17.42 2.38
CA LYS A 52 -2.48 17.13 2.67
C LYS A 52 -3.03 15.91 1.93
N ARG A 53 -2.19 14.90 1.68
CA ARG A 53 -2.66 13.66 1.05
C ARG A 53 -3.28 12.74 2.10
N THR A 54 -4.50 12.28 1.84
CA THR A 54 -5.15 11.26 2.67
C THR A 54 -4.45 9.91 2.48
N LEU A 55 -4.09 9.28 3.60
CA LEU A 55 -3.39 8.00 3.65
C LEU A 55 -4.26 6.94 4.32
N ALA A 56 -4.20 5.71 3.81
CA ALA A 56 -4.94 4.57 4.37
C ALA A 56 -4.11 3.29 4.31
N ILE A 57 -4.46 2.32 5.15
CA ILE A 57 -3.93 0.96 5.13
C ILE A 57 -5.06 -0.03 4.85
N VAL A 58 -4.83 -0.96 3.92
CA VAL A 58 -5.71 -2.12 3.65
C VAL A 58 -4.87 -3.39 3.70
N THR A 59 -5.09 -4.22 4.72
CA THR A 59 -4.26 -5.39 5.02
C THR A 59 -5.09 -6.66 5.20
N LYS A 60 -4.48 -7.81 4.91
CA LYS A 60 -5.02 -9.14 5.27
C LYS A 60 -4.75 -9.53 6.72
N SER A 61 -4.08 -8.69 7.49
CA SER A 61 -3.93 -8.78 8.95
C SER A 61 -5.12 -8.14 9.68
N PRO A 62 -5.33 -8.40 10.99
CA PRO A 62 -6.22 -7.60 11.79
C PRO A 62 -5.69 -6.17 11.88
N ASP A 63 -6.61 -5.20 11.95
CA ASP A 63 -6.30 -3.77 11.96
C ASP A 63 -5.43 -3.35 13.15
N MET A 64 -5.53 -4.06 14.28
CA MET A 64 -4.75 -3.78 15.48
C MET A 64 -3.23 -3.81 15.26
N VAL A 65 -2.73 -4.62 14.31
CA VAL A 65 -1.30 -4.70 14.00
C VAL A 65 -0.82 -3.39 13.38
N ALA A 66 -1.49 -2.95 12.31
CA ALA A 66 -1.19 -1.67 11.66
C ALA A 66 -1.44 -0.47 12.60
N LYS A 67 -2.52 -0.51 13.40
CA LYS A 67 -2.83 0.53 14.40
C LYS A 67 -1.74 0.65 15.47
N SER A 68 -1.14 -0.46 15.90
CA SER A 68 -0.01 -0.44 16.83
C SER A 68 1.18 0.32 16.26
N PHE A 69 1.50 0.09 14.98
CA PHE A 69 2.55 0.83 14.28
C PHE A 69 2.23 2.31 14.12
N ILE A 70 0.99 2.64 13.74
CA ILE A 70 0.52 4.02 13.64
C ILE A 70 0.72 4.76 14.97
N GLN A 71 0.36 4.13 16.10
CA GLN A 71 0.52 4.73 17.42
C GLN A 71 2.00 4.87 17.82
N GLN A 72 2.80 3.81 17.64
CA GLN A 72 4.21 3.79 18.03
C GLN A 72 5.05 4.81 17.25
N HIS A 73 4.81 4.92 15.94
CA HIS A 73 5.60 5.77 15.03
C HIS A 73 4.91 7.10 14.68
N ARG A 74 3.74 7.37 15.28
CA ARG A 74 2.93 8.56 15.01
C ARG A 74 2.64 8.77 13.52
N TRP A 75 2.36 7.68 12.81
CA TRP A 75 2.06 7.78 11.37
C TRP A 75 0.80 8.60 11.13
N PRO A 76 0.79 9.49 10.13
CA PRO A 76 -0.37 10.31 9.80
C PRO A 76 -1.43 9.53 8.98
N ILE A 77 -1.82 8.35 9.47
CA ILE A 77 -2.78 7.44 8.82
C ILE A 77 -3.97 7.27 9.76
N ASN A 78 -5.16 7.67 9.29
CA ASN A 78 -6.40 7.60 10.08
C ASN A 78 -7.39 6.54 9.57
N ILE A 79 -7.15 5.94 8.40
CA ILE A 79 -8.01 4.91 7.82
C ILE A 79 -7.25 3.59 7.78
N VAL A 80 -7.74 2.62 8.55
CA VAL A 80 -7.25 1.24 8.51
C VAL A 80 -8.43 0.30 8.23
N VAL A 81 -8.22 -0.63 7.31
CA VAL A 81 -9.13 -1.73 6.99
C VAL A 81 -8.35 -3.04 7.15
N GLY A 82 -8.62 -3.75 8.24
CA GLY A 82 -8.16 -5.12 8.46
C GLY A 82 -9.15 -6.15 7.90
N TYR A 83 -8.72 -7.41 7.85
CA TYR A 83 -9.50 -8.47 7.20
C TYR A 83 -10.90 -8.70 7.77
N HIS A 84 -11.12 -8.38 9.05
CA HIS A 84 -12.38 -8.60 9.78
C HIS A 84 -13.42 -7.53 9.51
N GLN A 85 -13.06 -6.49 8.76
CA GLN A 85 -13.94 -5.38 8.39
C GLN A 85 -14.55 -5.56 6.98
N VAL A 86 -14.21 -6.67 6.30
CA VAL A 86 -14.65 -6.99 4.94
C VAL A 86 -15.08 -8.45 4.87
N SER A 87 -16.02 -8.74 3.96
CA SER A 87 -16.48 -10.10 3.69
C SER A 87 -15.50 -10.85 2.78
N ARG A 88 -14.90 -10.12 1.82
CA ARG A 88 -13.93 -10.63 0.85
C ARG A 88 -12.63 -9.83 0.95
N ARG A 89 -11.51 -10.56 0.97
CA ARG A 89 -10.17 -9.99 1.07
C ARG A 89 -9.56 -9.85 -0.32
N LYS A 90 -8.47 -9.07 -0.43
CA LYS A 90 -7.63 -9.03 -1.64
C LYS A 90 -7.38 -10.48 -2.13
N PRO A 91 -7.61 -10.77 -3.43
CA PRO A 91 -7.72 -9.86 -4.56
C PRO A 91 -9.09 -9.17 -4.77
N ASP A 92 -10.09 -9.40 -3.91
CA ASP A 92 -11.36 -8.65 -3.98
C ASP A 92 -11.15 -7.16 -3.64
N PRO A 93 -11.81 -6.22 -4.35
CA PRO A 93 -11.62 -4.79 -4.14
C PRO A 93 -12.33 -4.25 -2.89
N GLU A 94 -13.14 -5.05 -2.18
CA GLU A 94 -13.98 -4.60 -1.05
C GLU A 94 -13.23 -3.73 -0.03
N GLY A 95 -12.01 -4.12 0.35
CA GLY A 95 -11.18 -3.36 1.28
C GLY A 95 -10.75 -1.99 0.76
N LEU A 96 -10.33 -1.92 -0.51
CA LEU A 96 -9.94 -0.66 -1.16
C LEU A 96 -11.15 0.26 -1.31
N LEU A 97 -12.29 -0.29 -1.75
CA LEU A 97 -13.55 0.43 -1.88
C LEU A 97 -14.02 0.97 -0.52
N LEU A 98 -13.90 0.18 0.55
CA LEU A 98 -14.23 0.62 1.90
C LEU A 98 -13.32 1.76 2.38
N ALA A 99 -12.01 1.67 2.14
CA ALA A 99 -11.06 2.74 2.47
C ALA A 99 -11.38 4.03 1.71
N MET A 100 -11.67 3.95 0.40
CA MET A 100 -12.08 5.10 -0.41
C MET A 100 -13.39 5.72 0.07
N ARG A 101 -14.40 4.91 0.42
CA ARG A 101 -15.66 5.42 1.00
C ARG A 101 -15.43 6.18 2.30
N LYS A 102 -14.59 5.66 3.21
CA LYS A 102 -14.23 6.35 4.46
C LYS A 102 -13.50 7.68 4.22
N ALA A 103 -12.74 7.78 3.13
CA ALA A 103 -11.99 8.97 2.75
C ALA A 103 -12.80 9.99 1.92
N GLY A 104 -13.97 9.61 1.39
CA GLY A 104 -14.66 10.40 0.35
C GLY A 104 -13.83 10.52 -0.95
N ALA A 105 -12.96 9.54 -1.23
CA ALA A 105 -12.05 9.58 -2.37
C ALA A 105 -12.66 8.91 -3.62
N ARG A 106 -12.24 9.39 -4.79
CA ARG A 106 -12.58 8.79 -6.10
C ARG A 106 -11.49 7.83 -6.54
N GLN A 107 -11.88 6.78 -7.26
CA GLN A 107 -10.95 5.79 -7.78
C GLN A 107 -9.86 6.40 -8.69
N ALA A 108 -10.23 7.38 -9.53
CA ALA A 108 -9.33 8.06 -10.46
C ALA A 108 -8.20 8.88 -9.80
N ASP A 109 -8.39 9.26 -8.53
CA ASP A 109 -7.40 10.02 -7.76
C ASP A 109 -6.74 9.16 -6.68
N THR A 110 -6.82 7.83 -6.81
CA THR A 110 -6.37 6.88 -5.80
C THR A 110 -5.28 5.96 -6.33
N TYR A 111 -4.22 5.83 -5.54
CA TYR A 111 -3.15 4.87 -5.75
C TYR A 111 -3.24 3.79 -4.67
N HIS A 112 -2.99 2.54 -5.04
CA HIS A 112 -2.80 1.44 -4.10
C HIS A 112 -1.41 0.83 -4.29
N VAL A 113 -0.63 0.81 -3.20
CA VAL A 113 0.75 0.31 -3.15
C VAL A 113 0.75 -1.02 -2.41
N GLY A 114 1.25 -2.09 -3.03
CA GLY A 114 1.36 -3.40 -2.40
C GLY A 114 2.39 -4.31 -3.06
N ASP A 115 2.79 -5.38 -2.37
CA ASP A 115 3.92 -6.24 -2.73
C ASP A 115 3.51 -7.55 -3.41
N ARG A 116 2.21 -7.86 -3.49
CA ARG A 116 1.73 -9.14 -4.03
C ARG A 116 0.88 -8.98 -5.30
N PRO A 117 0.83 -10.02 -6.16
CA PRO A 117 -0.08 -10.03 -7.31
C PRO A 117 -1.55 -9.79 -6.97
N GLU A 118 -2.00 -10.21 -5.78
CA GLU A 118 -3.35 -9.95 -5.28
C GLU A 118 -3.62 -8.47 -4.98
N ASP A 119 -2.60 -7.68 -4.66
CA ASP A 119 -2.73 -6.22 -4.52
C ASP A 119 -3.02 -5.59 -5.87
N THR A 120 -2.25 -5.97 -6.90
CA THR A 120 -2.48 -5.54 -8.28
C THR A 120 -3.88 -5.92 -8.77
N ALA A 121 -4.32 -7.16 -8.48
CA ALA A 121 -5.65 -7.63 -8.85
C ALA A 121 -6.76 -6.83 -8.13
N ALA A 122 -6.61 -6.55 -6.84
CA ALA A 122 -7.55 -5.74 -6.06
C ALA A 122 -7.60 -4.29 -6.58
N SER A 123 -6.45 -3.69 -6.88
CA SER A 123 -6.36 -2.34 -7.45
C SER A 123 -7.13 -2.24 -8.76
N ARG A 124 -6.89 -3.19 -9.66
CA ARG A 124 -7.54 -3.26 -10.97
C ARG A 124 -9.05 -3.43 -10.83
N ALA A 125 -9.50 -4.32 -9.95
CA ALA A 125 -10.93 -4.53 -9.68
C ALA A 125 -11.59 -3.31 -9.02
N ALA A 126 -10.84 -2.51 -8.25
CA ALA A 126 -11.32 -1.26 -7.66
C ALA A 126 -11.25 -0.05 -8.61
N GLY A 127 -10.62 -0.21 -9.79
CA GLY A 127 -10.40 0.87 -10.75
C GLY A 127 -9.44 1.95 -10.26
N VAL A 128 -8.48 1.59 -9.40
CA VAL A 128 -7.44 2.49 -8.86
C VAL A 128 -6.08 2.17 -9.48
N THR A 129 -5.16 3.13 -9.48
CA THR A 129 -3.79 2.92 -9.98
C THR A 129 -3.03 1.93 -9.10
N ALA A 130 -2.54 0.85 -9.69
CA ALA A 130 -1.76 -0.18 -9.02
C ALA A 130 -0.27 0.15 -9.02
N ILE A 131 0.34 0.19 -7.85
CA ILE A 131 1.79 0.36 -7.67
C ILE A 131 2.34 -0.89 -6.99
N GLY A 132 3.27 -1.56 -7.65
CA GLY A 132 4.01 -2.68 -7.08
C GLY A 132 5.20 -2.21 -6.24
N SER A 133 5.28 -2.68 -5.00
CA SER A 133 6.42 -2.47 -4.10
C SER A 133 7.42 -3.63 -4.17
N ALA A 134 8.33 -3.59 -5.14
CA ALA A 134 9.33 -4.65 -5.32
C ALA A 134 10.35 -4.70 -4.17
N TRP A 135 10.47 -3.65 -3.35
CA TRP A 135 11.39 -3.62 -2.20
C TRP A 135 11.04 -4.61 -1.08
N GLY A 136 9.77 -5.02 -0.96
CA GLY A 136 9.35 -5.99 0.05
C GLY A 136 8.74 -7.27 -0.51
N ALA A 137 8.48 -7.32 -1.81
CA ALA A 137 7.93 -8.48 -2.50
C ALA A 137 8.80 -9.73 -2.30
N THR A 138 8.15 -10.82 -1.88
CA THR A 138 8.82 -12.13 -1.76
C THR A 138 9.15 -12.73 -3.13
N ASP A 139 8.33 -12.42 -4.15
CA ASP A 139 8.49 -12.87 -5.53
C ASP A 139 8.28 -11.67 -6.47
N VAL A 140 9.39 -11.02 -6.82
CA VAL A 140 9.39 -9.83 -7.67
C VAL A 140 8.94 -10.16 -9.10
N ASP A 141 9.26 -11.36 -9.60
CA ASP A 141 8.89 -11.78 -10.96
C ASP A 141 7.37 -12.01 -11.04
N ALA A 142 6.78 -12.65 -10.04
CA ALA A 142 5.32 -12.80 -9.97
C ALA A 142 4.61 -11.44 -9.81
N LEU A 143 5.16 -10.53 -9.00
CA LEU A 143 4.61 -9.16 -8.87
C LEU A 143 4.68 -8.43 -10.21
N ALA A 144 5.80 -8.48 -10.92
CA ALA A 144 5.94 -7.88 -12.25
C ALA A 144 4.98 -8.51 -13.27
N ALA A 145 4.86 -9.84 -13.27
CA ALA A 145 3.94 -10.57 -14.14
C ALA A 145 2.46 -10.22 -13.89
N SER A 146 2.10 -9.80 -12.66
CA SER A 146 0.76 -9.29 -12.34
C SER A 146 0.39 -7.98 -13.04
N SER A 147 1.38 -7.32 -13.68
CA SER A 147 1.26 -6.09 -14.46
C SER A 147 0.67 -4.92 -13.67
N PRO A 148 1.30 -4.46 -12.57
CA PRO A 148 0.94 -3.20 -11.94
C PRO A 148 1.20 -2.03 -12.91
N ASP A 149 0.52 -0.91 -12.73
CA ASP A 149 0.71 0.27 -13.59
C ASP A 149 2.13 0.86 -13.42
N TYR A 150 2.67 0.75 -12.21
CA TYR A 150 4.05 1.12 -11.87
C TYR A 150 4.68 0.06 -10.97
N LEU A 151 5.99 -0.12 -11.07
CA LEU A 151 6.78 -1.02 -10.22
C LEU A 151 8.04 -0.29 -9.78
N PHE A 152 8.27 -0.21 -8.47
CA PHE A 152 9.43 0.48 -7.91
C PHE A 152 10.24 -0.46 -7.03
N LYS A 153 11.57 -0.36 -7.13
CA LYS A 153 12.54 -1.18 -6.38
C LYS A 153 12.87 -0.59 -5.01
N THR A 154 12.59 0.69 -4.80
CA THR A 154 12.84 1.36 -3.51
C THR A 154 11.72 2.33 -3.17
N VAL A 155 11.58 2.64 -1.88
CA VAL A 155 10.65 3.67 -1.39
C VAL A 155 11.01 5.05 -1.96
N GLY A 156 12.30 5.34 -2.15
CA GLY A 156 12.77 6.59 -2.73
C GLY A 156 12.35 6.78 -4.20
N GLU A 157 12.33 5.70 -5.00
CA GLU A 157 11.79 5.75 -6.37
C GLU A 157 10.28 6.07 -6.37
N LEU A 158 9.52 5.44 -5.46
CA LEU A 158 8.10 5.76 -5.28
C LEU A 158 7.91 7.22 -4.86
N GLN A 159 8.69 7.70 -3.89
CA GLN A 159 8.64 9.08 -3.42
C GLN A 159 8.90 10.05 -4.57
N ASN A 160 9.98 9.86 -5.32
CA ASN A 160 10.28 10.69 -6.50
C ASN A 160 9.13 10.68 -7.52
N PHE A 161 8.55 9.53 -7.81
CA PHE A 161 7.39 9.45 -8.71
C PHE A 161 6.20 10.27 -8.20
N LEU A 162 5.86 10.16 -6.91
CA LEU A 162 4.75 10.85 -6.29
C LEU A 162 4.95 12.38 -6.19
N PHE A 163 6.19 12.88 -6.18
CA PHE A 163 6.46 14.31 -6.05
C PHE A 163 6.96 15.00 -7.34
N THR A 164 7.58 14.27 -8.27
CA THR A 164 8.14 14.84 -9.52
C THR A 164 7.20 14.75 -10.72
N ALA A 165 6.40 13.68 -10.84
CA ALA A 165 5.53 13.51 -12.01
C ALA A 165 4.30 14.46 -12.02
N GLY A 166 4.18 15.34 -11.00
CA GLY A 166 3.01 16.17 -10.80
C GLY A 166 1.79 15.28 -10.57
N LEU A 167 1.52 14.89 -9.32
CA LEU A 167 0.21 14.32 -8.99
C LEU A 167 -0.85 15.23 -9.60
N PRO A 168 -1.75 14.74 -10.47
CA PRO A 168 -2.72 15.60 -11.10
C PRO A 168 -3.55 16.25 -10.00
N ASN A 169 -3.32 17.54 -9.78
CA ASN A 169 -4.19 18.39 -8.99
C ASN A 169 -5.49 18.56 -9.78
N GLY A 170 -6.36 17.54 -9.72
CA GLY A 170 -7.76 17.63 -10.12
C GLY A 170 -8.07 18.13 -11.53
N ARG A 171 -7.13 18.06 -12.49
CA ARG A 171 -7.40 18.38 -13.90
C ARG A 171 -7.11 17.16 -14.75
N SER A 172 -8.18 16.63 -15.35
CA SER A 172 -8.14 15.60 -16.39
C SER A 172 -7.11 15.96 -17.44
N ILE A 173 -6.13 15.09 -17.63
CA ILE A 173 -5.26 15.12 -18.81
C ILE A 173 -5.70 13.94 -19.66
N ASN A 174 -6.17 14.24 -20.87
CA ASN A 174 -6.57 13.27 -21.86
C ASN A 174 -5.46 12.24 -22.08
N CYS A 175 -5.82 10.98 -21.93
CA CYS A 175 -4.94 9.84 -22.09
C CYS A 175 -4.72 9.58 -23.59
N THR A 176 -3.53 9.91 -24.09
CA THR A 176 -2.96 9.25 -25.26
C THR A 176 -1.48 8.95 -25.00
N SER A 177 -1.21 7.64 -24.90
CA SER A 177 0.07 6.95 -25.07
C SER A 177 1.27 7.40 -24.24
N ARG A 178 1.61 6.63 -23.19
CA ARG A 178 3.00 6.19 -22.93
C ARG A 178 3.00 4.78 -22.33
N ARG A 179 2.99 3.77 -23.21
CA ARG A 179 3.63 2.48 -22.93
C ARG A 179 5.12 2.60 -23.27
N SER A 180 5.94 1.83 -22.57
CA SER A 180 7.38 1.64 -22.73
C SER A 180 8.28 2.86 -22.48
N GLN A 181 8.83 2.95 -21.28
CA GLN A 181 10.23 3.29 -21.02
C GLN A 181 10.48 3.19 -19.52
N LEU A 182 11.13 2.10 -19.09
CA LEU A 182 11.98 1.96 -17.90
C LEU A 182 12.48 0.51 -17.80
N LEU A 183 13.20 0.08 -18.84
CA LEU A 183 14.20 -0.99 -18.78
C LEU A 183 15.31 -0.56 -19.74
N GLY A 184 16.31 0.12 -19.17
CA GLY A 184 17.55 0.54 -19.81
C GLY A 184 18.62 0.57 -18.74
#